data_AF-A0A1A8HJ74-F1
#
_entry.id   AF-A0A1A8HJ74-F1
#
_cell.length_a   1.000
_cell.length_b   1.000
_cell.length_c   1.000
_cell.angle_alpha   90.00
_cell.angle_beta   90.00
_cell.angle_gamma   90.00
#
_symmetry.space_group_name_H-M   'P 1'
#
loop_
_entity.id
_entity.type
_entity.pdbx_description
1 polymer ?
#
loop_
_entity_poly.entity_id
_entity_poly.type
_entity_poly.pdbx_seq_one_letter_code
_entity_poly.pdbx_strand_id
1 'polypeptide(L)'
;MVLDKEESVSVVSLQSREKPRGCAGCNGKIRDRFMLQALDRFWHEDCLKCACCDCRLGRVGSTLYTRANLILCRRDYLRLFGVTGNCAAC
;
A
#
# COMPACT_ATOMS: atom_id res chain seq x y z
N MET A 1 2.14 1.90 23.23
CA MET A 1 2.30 2.79 22.06
C MET A 1 2.39 1.93 20.82
N VAL A 2 1.24 1.57 20.25
CA VAL A 2 1.20 0.91 18.95
C VAL A 2 1.22 2.02 17.91
N LEU A 3 2.39 2.28 17.30
CA LEU A 3 2.46 3.17 16.15
C LEU A 3 1.91 2.41 14.95
N ASP A 4 0.58 2.35 14.89
CA ASP A 4 -0.14 1.96 13.70
C ASP A 4 0.08 3.10 12.69
N LYS A 5 1.14 3.00 11.87
CA LYS A 5 1.39 3.96 10.80
C LYS A 5 0.33 3.75 9.73
N GLU A 6 -0.79 4.44 9.87
CA GLU A 6 -1.65 4.76 8.74
C GLU A 6 -0.84 5.63 7.78
N GLU A 7 -0.75 5.19 6.54
CA GLU A 7 0.06 5.90 5.56
C GLU A 7 -0.69 6.16 4.28
N SER A 8 -0.60 7.41 3.85
CA SER A 8 -1.31 7.90 2.68
C SER A 8 -0.65 7.41 1.40
N VAL A 9 -1.41 6.69 0.58
CA VAL A 9 -1.02 6.30 -0.76
C VAL A 9 -1.45 7.39 -1.72
N SER A 10 -0.50 7.94 -2.45
CA SER A 10 -0.74 8.95 -3.47
C SER A 10 -0.42 8.40 -4.86
N VAL A 11 -1.36 8.55 -5.79
CA VAL A 11 -1.15 8.22 -7.21
C VAL A 11 -0.41 9.36 -7.89
N VAL A 12 0.74 9.05 -8.47
CA VAL A 12 1.60 9.98 -9.18
C VAL A 12 1.62 9.59 -10.65
N SER A 13 1.32 10.54 -11.54
CA SER A 13 1.38 10.32 -12.99
C SER A 13 2.77 10.67 -13.51
N LEU A 14 3.42 9.78 -14.26
CA LEU A 14 4.69 10.09 -14.93
C LEU A 14 4.46 11.12 -16.04
N GLN A 15 5.04 12.30 -15.89
CA GLN A 15 5.12 13.26 -16.99
C GLN A 15 6.30 12.90 -17.90
N SER A 16 6.19 13.21 -19.19
CA SER A 16 7.12 12.81 -20.28
C SER A 16 8.61 13.20 -20.08
N ARG A 17 8.97 13.89 -18.99
CA ARG A 17 10.35 14.34 -18.69
C ARG A 17 10.88 13.90 -17.33
N GLU A 18 10.17 13.03 -16.62
CA GLU A 18 10.59 12.55 -15.30
C GLU A 18 11.50 11.33 -15.37
N LYS A 19 12.52 11.30 -14.52
CA LYS A 19 13.44 10.16 -14.40
C LYS A 19 12.70 8.92 -13.89
N PRO A 20 12.98 7.72 -14.46
CA PRO A 20 12.31 6.50 -14.04
C PRO A 20 12.61 6.23 -12.56
N ARG A 21 11.54 6.16 -11.76
CA ARG A 21 11.65 5.89 -10.31
C ARG A 21 11.79 4.40 -10.08
N GLY A 22 12.53 4.01 -9.04
CA GLY A 22 12.68 2.60 -8.67
C GLY A 22 11.49 2.13 -7.83
N CYS A 23 10.93 0.97 -8.17
CA CYS A 23 9.93 0.30 -7.34
C CYS A 23 10.61 -0.41 -6.18
N ALA A 24 10.17 -0.16 -4.94
CA ALA A 24 10.72 -0.81 -3.75
C ALA A 24 10.36 -2.31 -3.63
N GLY A 25 9.30 -2.76 -4.30
CA GLY A 25 8.86 -4.17 -4.24
C GLY A 25 9.59 -5.09 -5.22
N CYS A 26 9.87 -4.61 -6.43
CA CYS A 26 10.51 -5.42 -7.48
C CYS A 26 11.91 -4.95 -7.86
N ASN A 27 12.42 -3.87 -7.24
CA ASN A 27 13.68 -3.21 -7.59
C ASN A 27 13.79 -2.76 -9.07
N GLY A 28 12.68 -2.82 -9.82
CA GLY A 28 12.59 -2.45 -11.22
C GLY A 28 12.32 -0.95 -11.41
N LYS A 29 12.62 -0.45 -12.61
CA LYS A 29 12.29 0.92 -13.00
C LYS A 29 10.81 1.01 -13.36
N ILE A 30 10.10 1.94 -12.74
CA ILE A 30 8.71 2.27 -13.03
C ILE A 30 8.68 3.08 -14.33
N ARG A 31 8.21 2.44 -15.39
CA ARG A 31 7.96 3.06 -16.72
C ARG A 31 6.46 3.27 -16.96
N ASP A 32 5.64 3.00 -15.95
CA ASP A 32 4.19 3.05 -16.05
C ASP A 32 3.67 4.49 -16.00
N ARG A 33 2.53 4.77 -16.65
CA ARG A 33 1.96 6.13 -16.66
C ARG A 33 1.55 6.58 -15.26
N PHE A 34 1.20 5.64 -14.39
CA PHE A 34 0.81 5.90 -13.02
C PHE A 34 1.64 5.05 -12.06
N MET A 35 2.05 5.64 -10.95
CA MET A 35 2.79 4.97 -9.88
C MET A 35 2.25 5.38 -8.53
N LEU A 36 2.49 4.54 -7.53
CA LEU A 36 2.00 4.76 -6.17
C LEU A 36 3.15 5.21 -5.30
N GLN A 37 2.97 6.34 -4.61
CA GLN A 37 3.89 6.82 -3.59
C GLN A 37 3.34 6.50 -2.20
N ALA A 38 4.11 5.72 -1.43
CA ALA A 38 3.82 5.32 -0.06
C ALA A 38 5.12 4.94 0.67
N LEU A 39 5.17 5.08 2.00
CA LEU A 39 6.38 4.87 2.83
C LEU A 39 7.57 5.71 2.37
N ASP A 40 7.33 6.90 1.83
CA ASP A 40 8.34 7.75 1.17
C ASP A 40 9.05 7.05 -0.01
N ARG A 41 8.41 6.00 -0.55
CA ARG A 41 8.93 5.15 -1.62
C ARG A 41 7.93 5.06 -2.76
N PHE A 42 8.41 4.65 -3.92
CA PHE A 42 7.60 4.45 -5.11
C PHE A 42 7.35 2.97 -5.35
N TRP A 43 6.15 2.67 -5.83
CA TRP A 43 5.66 1.33 -6.06
C TRP A 43 4.84 1.28 -7.35
N HIS A 44 4.84 0.13 -8.02
CA HIS A 44 3.90 -0.14 -9.10
C HIS A 44 2.48 -0.37 -8.57
N GLU A 45 1.49 -0.17 -9.42
CA GLU A 45 0.10 -0.52 -9.13
C GLU A 45 -0.10 -2.01 -8.77
N ASP A 46 0.69 -2.90 -9.39
CA ASP A 46 0.68 -4.33 -9.12
C ASP A 46 1.62 -4.76 -7.99
N CYS A 47 2.63 -3.95 -7.65
CA CYS A 47 3.54 -4.26 -6.54
C CYS A 47 2.96 -3.84 -5.19
N LEU A 48 2.18 -2.75 -5.14
CA LEU A 48 1.55 -2.28 -3.90
C LEU A 48 0.19 -2.95 -3.68
N LYS A 49 0.25 -4.17 -3.15
CA LYS A 49 -0.93 -4.99 -2.88
C LYS A 49 -0.95 -5.51 -1.44
N CYS A 50 -2.14 -5.81 -0.95
CA CYS A 50 -2.32 -6.36 0.38
C CYS A 50 -1.69 -7.77 0.45
N ALA A 51 -0.88 -8.04 1.46
CA ALA A 51 -0.27 -9.35 1.65
C ALA A 51 -1.28 -10.48 1.96
N CYS A 52 -2.51 -10.14 2.37
CA CYS A 52 -3.52 -11.11 2.78
C CYS A 52 -4.57 -11.40 1.69
N CYS A 53 -4.93 -10.40 0.88
CA CYS A 53 -6.01 -10.51 -0.11
C CYS A 53 -5.58 -10.11 -1.52
N ASP A 54 -4.31 -9.77 -1.72
CA ASP A 54 -3.73 -9.29 -2.99
C ASP A 54 -4.47 -8.10 -3.64
N CYS A 55 -5.34 -7.42 -2.89
CA CYS A 55 -6.06 -6.26 -3.41
C CYS A 55 -5.10 -5.10 -3.67
N ARG A 56 -5.29 -4.43 -4.80
CA ARG A 56 -4.52 -3.25 -5.22
C ARG A 56 -4.87 -2.07 -4.32
N LEU A 57 -3.96 -1.71 -3.41
CA LEU A 57 -4.20 -0.64 -2.44
C LEU A 57 -4.36 0.70 -3.14
N GLY A 58 -3.64 0.93 -4.24
CA GLY A 58 -3.69 2.18 -4.99
C GLY A 58 -5.06 2.57 -5.55
N ARG A 59 -5.99 1.61 -5.70
CA ARG A 59 -7.37 1.87 -6.17
C ARG A 59 -8.40 1.70 -5.05
N VAL A 60 -8.14 0.81 -4.09
CA VAL A 60 -9.10 0.45 -3.03
C VAL A 60 -9.13 1.47 -1.89
N GLY A 61 -8.03 2.18 -1.64
CA GLY A 61 -8.02 3.24 -0.64
C GLY A 61 -6.76 4.11 -0.69
N SER A 62 -6.95 5.40 -0.42
CA SER A 62 -5.84 6.36 -0.31
C SER A 62 -4.99 6.16 0.95
N THR A 63 -5.27 5.14 1.77
CA THR A 63 -4.50 4.80 2.97
C THR A 63 -4.16 3.31 3.01
N LEU A 64 -2.93 3.00 3.36
CA LEU A 64 -2.43 1.67 3.64
C LEU A 64 -1.95 1.56 5.08
N TYR A 65 -1.87 0.32 5.57
CA TYR A 65 -1.35 0.04 6.90
C TYR A 65 -0.13 -0.84 6.77
N THR A 66 0.96 -0.44 7.42
CA THR A 66 2.18 -1.24 7.44
C THR A 66 2.46 -1.71 8.86
N ARG A 67 2.52 -3.02 9.07
CA ARG A 67 2.87 -3.65 10.36
C ARG A 67 3.77 -4.85 10.13
N ALA A 68 4.80 -4.99 10.98
CA ALA A 68 5.74 -6.12 10.92
C ALA A 68 6.31 -6.37 9.50
N ASN A 69 6.59 -5.30 8.75
CA ASN A 69 7.08 -5.35 7.38
C ASN A 69 6.06 -5.91 6.34
N LEU A 70 4.78 -5.98 6.71
CA LEU A 70 3.67 -6.37 5.85
C LEU A 70 2.79 -5.16 5.53
N ILE A 71 2.40 -5.06 4.26
CA ILE A 71 1.46 -4.05 3.77
C ILE A 71 0.07 -4.68 3.73
N LEU A 72 -0.87 -4.06 4.43
CA LEU A 72 -2.23 -4.54 4.60
C LEU A 72 -3.23 -3.46 4.23
N CYS A 73 -4.37 -3.89 3.70
CA CYS A 73 -5.50 -2.99 3.48
C CYS A 73 -6.20 -2.69 4.80
N ARG A 74 -6.93 -1.57 4.88
CA ARG A 74 -7.70 -1.19 6.07
C ARG A 74 -8.54 -2.35 6.63
N ARG A 75 -9.17 -3.13 5.76
CA ARG A 75 -10.05 -4.24 6.14
C ARG A 75 -9.28 -5.38 6.80
N ASP A 76 -8.24 -5.90 6.16
CA ASP A 76 -7.42 -6.99 6.71
C ASP A 76 -6.65 -6.54 7.94
N TYR A 77 -6.16 -5.30 7.91
CA TYR A 77 -5.52 -4.69 9.05
C TYR A 77 -6.44 -4.65 10.27
N LEU A 78 -7.65 -4.12 10.13
CA LEU A 78 -8.65 -4.10 11.20
C LEU A 78 -9.10 -5.51 11.61
N ARG A 79 -9.07 -6.48 10.69
CA ARG A 79 -9.42 -7.87 10.99
C ARG A 79 -8.35 -8.60 11.80
N LEU A 80 -7.07 -8.37 11.49
CA LEU A 80 -5.93 -9.03 12.13
C LEU A 80 -5.48 -8.31 13.40
N PHE A 81 -5.51 -6.98 13.39
CA PHE A 81 -4.96 -6.12 14.44
C PHE A 81 -5.97 -5.13 15.04
N GLY A 82 -7.12 -4.92 14.39
CA GLY A 82 -8.14 -4.07 14.95
C GLY A 82 -8.65 -4.67 16.26
N VAL A 83 -8.78 -3.82 17.28
CA VAL A 83 -9.33 -4.15 18.60
C VAL A 83 -10.85 -4.34 18.51
N THR A 84 -11.33 -5.09 17.52
CA THR A 84 -12.74 -5.44 17.39
C THR A 84 -12.87 -6.83 17.98
N GLY A 85 -13.02 -6.89 19.30
CA GLY A 85 -13.36 -8.11 20.06
C GLY A 85 -14.78 -8.61 19.79
N ASN A 86 -15.24 -8.51 18.55
CA ASN A 86 -16.52 -9.02 18.10
C ASN A 86 -16.25 -9.86 16.86
N CYS A 87 -16.53 -11.15 16.96
CA CYS A 87 -16.51 -11.97 15.78
C CYS A 87 -17.69 -11.53 14.91
N ALA A 88 -17.51 -11.33 13.61
CA ALA A 88 -18.67 -11.13 12.73
C ALA A 88 -19.60 -12.37 12.65
N ALA A 89 -19.21 -13.47 13.32
CA ALA A 89 -19.92 -14.74 13.41
C ALA A 89 -20.37 -15.11 14.85
N CYS A 90 -19.95 -14.34 15.86
CA CYS A 90 -20.30 -14.45 17.28
C CYS A 90 -20.30 -13.05 17.94
#